data_AF-A0A659UHG6-F1
#
_entry.id   AF-A0A659UHG6-F1
#
_cell.length_a   1.000
_cell.length_b   1.000
_cell.length_c   1.000
_cell.angle_alpha   90.00
_cell.angle_beta   90.00
_cell.angle_gamma   90.00
#
_symmetry.space_group_name_H-M   'P 1'
#
loop_
_entity.id
_entity.type
_entity.pdbx_description
1 polymer ?
#
loop_
_entity_poly.entity_id
_entity_poly.type
_entity_poly.pdbx_seq_one_letter_code
_entity_poly.pdbx_strand_id
1 'polypeptide(L)'
;ILLATIGSLVAGYLFGRVSLLALTRIEDAASSTVVQFAGTFAVWIIADKLGLSAIITIVVYAMTIARRGPRHSSARRRVSTYSVWESAVFVLNLLAFVLMGL
;
A
#
# COMPACT_ATOMS: atom_id res chain seq x y z
N ILE A 1 1.22 -12.46 -21.10
CA ILE A 1 0.21 -11.59 -20.46
C ILE A 1 -0.51 -12.34 -19.33
N LEU A 2 -1.21 -13.45 -19.60
CA LEU A 2 -1.96 -14.20 -18.57
C LEU A 2 -1.12 -14.66 -17.36
N LEU A 3 0.08 -15.20 -17.60
CA LEU A 3 1.03 -15.60 -16.54
C LEU A 3 1.50 -14.41 -15.68
N ALA A 4 1.77 -13.26 -16.31
CA ALA A 4 2.17 -12.05 -15.59
C ALA A 4 1.01 -11.50 -14.75
N THR A 5 -0.23 -11.55 -15.26
CA THR A 5 -1.43 -11.16 -14.52
C THR A 5 -1.66 -12.04 -13.30
N ILE A 6 -1.63 -13.37 -13.46
CA ILE A 6 -1.82 -14.31 -12.35
C ILE A 6 -0.68 -14.19 -11.33
N GLY A 7 0.57 -14.07 -11.81
CA GLY A 7 1.74 -13.84 -10.96
C GLY A 7 1.62 -12.55 -10.13
N SER A 8 1.08 -11.48 -10.72
CA SER A 8 0.83 -10.20 -10.04
C SER A 8 -0.21 -10.33 -8.92
N LEU A 9 -1.28 -11.12 -9.15
CA LEU A 9 -2.29 -11.41 -8.14
C LEU A 9 -1.70 -12.15 -6.94
N VAL A 10 -0.96 -13.24 -7.21
CA VAL A 10 -0.35 -14.06 -6.15
C VAL A 10 0.71 -13.26 -5.38
N ALA A 11 1.57 -12.54 -6.09
CA ALA A 11 2.60 -11.70 -5.49
C ALA A 11 1.98 -10.59 -4.60
N GLY A 12 0.98 -9.87 -5.11
CA GLY A 12 0.30 -8.82 -4.35
C GLY A 12 -0.35 -9.34 -3.07
N TYR A 13 -0.97 -10.52 -3.13
CA TYR A 13 -1.54 -11.16 -1.95
C TYR A 13 -0.47 -11.57 -0.92
N LEU A 14 0.62 -12.21 -1.38
CA LEU A 14 1.73 -12.61 -0.51
C LEU A 14 2.37 -11.40 0.19
N PHE A 15 2.70 -10.35 -0.56
CA PHE A 15 3.24 -9.13 0.01
C PHE A 15 2.27 -8.48 1.01
N GLY A 16 0.96 -8.48 0.73
CA GLY A 16 -0.04 -7.93 1.63
C GLY A 16 -0.10 -8.69 2.96
N ARG A 17 0.05 -10.02 2.92
CA ARG A 17 0.13 -10.87 4.12
C ARG A 17 1.38 -10.57 4.95
N VAL A 18 2.54 -10.45 4.30
CA VAL A 18 3.82 -10.16 4.96
C VAL A 18 3.79 -8.77 5.61
N SER A 19 3.31 -7.76 4.90
CA SER A 19 3.19 -6.40 5.44
C SER A 19 2.25 -6.33 6.65
N LEU A 20 1.16 -7.10 6.67
CA LEU A 20 0.28 -7.15 7.84
C LEU A 20 0.98 -7.72 9.08
N LEU A 21 1.82 -8.75 8.92
CA LEU A 21 2.62 -9.28 10.02
C LEU A 21 3.62 -8.23 10.54
N ALA A 22 4.26 -7.50 9.63
CA ALA A 22 5.16 -6.40 10.01
C ALA A 22 4.41 -5.28 10.75
N LEU A 23 3.23 -4.90 10.27
CA LEU A 23 2.40 -3.85 10.86
C LEU A 23 1.86 -4.24 12.25
N THR A 24 1.59 -5.52 12.51
CA THR A 24 1.18 -5.97 13.85
C THR A 24 2.28 -5.87 14.91
N ARG A 25 3.57 -5.77 14.50
CA ARG A 25 4.69 -5.60 15.42
C ARG A 25 5.00 -4.13 15.76
N ILE A 26 4.36 -3.18 15.10
CA ILE A 26 4.65 -1.75 15.26
C ILE A 26 3.56 -1.14 16.15
N GLU A 27 3.94 -0.66 17.34
CA GLU A 27 2.99 -0.09 18.29
C GLU A 27 2.61 1.37 17.97
N ASP A 28 3.54 2.13 17.36
CA ASP A 28 3.40 3.56 17.10
C ASP A 28 2.75 3.88 15.73
N ALA A 29 1.80 4.82 15.73
CA ALA A 29 1.01 5.21 14.57
C ALA A 29 1.85 5.89 13.47
N ALA A 30 2.81 6.74 13.84
CA ALA A 30 3.70 7.40 12.88
C ALA A 30 4.59 6.38 12.17
N SER A 31 5.27 5.54 12.96
CA SER A 31 6.10 4.44 12.46
C SER A 31 5.33 3.48 11.55
N SER A 32 4.08 3.14 11.90
CA SER A 32 3.22 2.29 11.07
C SER A 32 2.90 2.92 9.71
N THR A 33 2.81 4.24 9.64
CA THR A 33 2.49 4.97 8.41
C THR A 33 3.70 5.00 7.48
N VAL A 34 4.90 5.26 8.02
CA VAL A 34 6.16 5.20 7.27
C VAL A 34 6.38 3.81 6.67
N VAL A 35 6.14 2.74 7.44
CA VAL A 35 6.27 1.36 6.95
C VAL A 35 5.23 1.03 5.88
N GLN A 36 4.03 1.59 5.94
CA GLN A 36 3.03 1.43 4.88
C GLN A 36 3.48 2.09 3.57
N PHE A 37 4.00 3.32 3.63
CA PHE A 37 4.55 3.99 2.45
C PHE A 37 5.75 3.22 1.88
N ALA A 38 6.72 2.88 2.72
CA ALA A 38 7.89 2.10 2.32
C ALA A 38 7.50 0.75 1.70
N GLY A 39 6.54 0.04 2.31
CA GLY A 39 6.00 -1.21 1.81
C GLY A 39 5.32 -1.06 0.44
N THR A 40 4.58 0.04 0.23
CA THR A 40 3.91 0.34 -1.04
C THR A 40 4.95 0.52 -2.16
N PHE A 41 5.99 1.32 -1.94
CA PHE A 41 7.07 1.49 -2.91
C PHE A 41 7.89 0.22 -3.12
N ALA A 42 8.20 -0.52 -2.05
CA ALA A 42 8.94 -1.78 -2.14
C ALA A 42 8.20 -2.80 -3.02
N VAL A 43 6.89 -2.97 -2.82
CA VAL A 43 6.06 -3.87 -3.63
C VAL A 43 6.06 -3.45 -5.10
N TRP A 44 5.95 -2.16 -5.37
CA TRP A 44 6.00 -1.65 -6.75
C TRP A 44 7.35 -1.97 -7.42
N ILE A 45 8.47 -1.65 -6.77
CA ILE A 45 9.83 -1.90 -7.31
C ILE A 45 10.06 -3.40 -7.53
N ILE A 46 9.67 -4.25 -6.58
CA ILE A 46 9.85 -5.70 -6.70
C ILE A 46 9.00 -6.26 -7.84
N ALA A 47 7.75 -5.80 -7.98
CA ALA A 47 6.87 -6.24 -9.06
C ALA A 47 7.43 -5.87 -10.43
N ASP A 48 7.95 -4.64 -10.59
CA ASP A 48 8.56 -4.16 -11.82
C ASP A 48 9.80 -5.00 -12.20
N LYS A 49 10.68 -5.26 -11.23
CA LYS A 49 11.88 -6.10 -11.44
C LYS A 49 11.56 -7.56 -11.82
N LEU A 50 10.40 -8.07 -11.40
CA LEU A 50 9.95 -9.43 -11.73
C LEU A 50 9.21 -9.52 -13.08
N GLY A 51 9.08 -8.40 -13.81
CA GLY A 51 8.31 -8.36 -15.06
C GLY A 51 6.81 -8.58 -14.85
N LEU A 52 6.32 -8.35 -13.63
CA LEU A 52 4.91 -8.42 -13.27
C LEU A 52 4.23 -7.08 -13.58
N SER A 53 2.89 -7.07 -13.61
CA SER A 53 2.16 -5.82 -13.63
C SER A 53 2.25 -5.18 -12.25
N ALA A 54 3.09 -4.15 -12.13
CA ALA A 54 3.25 -3.39 -10.89
C ALA A 54 1.91 -2.82 -10.40
N ILE A 55 1.04 -2.39 -11.33
CA ILE A 55 -0.31 -1.89 -11.03
C ILE A 55 -1.20 -2.98 -10.41
N ILE A 56 -1.30 -4.17 -11.03
CA ILE A 56 -2.14 -5.24 -10.49
C ILE A 56 -1.61 -5.70 -9.13
N THR A 57 -0.29 -5.83 -9.02
CA THR A 57 0.38 -6.26 -7.79
C THR A 57 0.10 -5.28 -6.65
N ILE A 58 0.25 -3.97 -6.89
CA ILE A 58 0.05 -2.94 -5.85
C ILE A 58 -1.43 -2.83 -5.45
N VAL A 59 -2.35 -2.97 -6.40
CA VAL A 59 -3.79 -2.91 -6.15
C VAL A 59 -4.23 -4.11 -5.30
N VAL A 60 -3.76 -5.33 -5.61
CA VAL A 60 -4.06 -6.52 -4.80
C VAL A 60 -3.42 -6.43 -3.42
N TYR A 61 -2.19 -5.92 -3.33
CA TYR A 61 -1.51 -5.62 -2.07
C TYR A 61 -2.33 -4.68 -1.19
N ALA A 62 -2.71 -3.51 -1.72
CA ALA A 62 -3.47 -2.49 -1.01
C ALA A 62 -4.84 -3.03 -0.57
N MET A 63 -5.55 -3.75 -1.45
CA MET A 63 -6.81 -4.38 -1.08
C MET A 63 -6.65 -5.43 0.04
N THR A 64 -5.56 -6.19 0.03
CA THR A 64 -5.28 -7.21 1.06
C THR A 64 -5.05 -6.58 2.43
N ILE A 65 -4.34 -5.45 2.46
CA ILE A 65 -4.12 -4.66 3.68
C ILE A 65 -5.42 -4.00 4.14
N ALA A 66 -6.15 -3.33 3.24
CA ALA A 66 -7.39 -2.62 3.55
C ALA A 66 -8.47 -3.56 4.12
N ARG A 67 -8.56 -4.81 3.61
CA ARG A 67 -9.52 -5.81 4.12
C ARG A 67 -9.19 -6.33 5.53
N ARG A 68 -7.93 -6.28 5.95
CA ARG A 68 -7.46 -6.91 7.21
C ARG A 68 -7.05 -5.91 8.29
N GLY A 69 -6.78 -4.66 7.91
CA GLY A 69 -6.53 -3.54 8.82
C GLY A 69 -7.61 -3.31 9.89
N PRO A 70 -8.93 -3.41 9.57
CA PRO A 70 -9.99 -3.21 10.55
C PRO A 70 -10.01 -4.23 11.71
N ARG A 71 -9.35 -5.39 11.55
CA ARG A 71 -9.30 -6.44 12.59
C ARG A 71 -8.16 -6.27 13.60
N HIS A 72 -7.18 -5.41 13.35
CA HIS A 72 -5.94 -5.33 14.14
C HIS A 72 -5.60 -3.92 14.66
N SER A 73 -6.40 -2.89 14.38
CA SER A 73 -6.07 -1.49 14.72
C SER A 73 -7.08 -0.87 15.69
N SER A 74 -6.58 -0.38 16.84
CA SER A 74 -7.40 0.32 17.84
C SER A 74 -7.94 1.65 17.30
N ALA A 75 -9.17 2.02 17.68
CA ALA A 75 -9.93 3.13 17.09
C ALA A 75 -9.17 4.49 17.03
N ARG A 76 -8.30 4.77 18.00
CA ARG A 76 -7.51 6.01 18.05
C ARG A 76 -6.31 6.03 17.10
N ARG A 77 -5.68 4.88 16.84
CA ARG A 77 -4.58 4.75 15.88
C ARG A 77 -5.06 4.85 14.43
N ARG A 78 -6.27 4.37 14.15
CA ARG A 78 -6.90 4.48 12.83
C ARG A 78 -7.04 5.95 12.39
N VAL A 79 -7.57 6.81 13.26
CA VAL A 79 -7.84 8.22 12.93
C VAL A 79 -6.56 8.95 12.50
N SER A 80 -5.46 8.77 13.24
CA SER A 80 -4.19 9.43 12.91
C SER A 80 -3.59 8.93 11.58
N THR A 81 -3.56 7.62 11.34
CA THR A 81 -3.02 7.07 10.08
C THR A 81 -3.89 7.41 8.86
N TYR A 82 -5.23 7.43 9.00
CA TYR A 82 -6.13 7.83 7.92
C TYR A 82 -5.93 9.29 7.52
N SER A 83 -5.82 10.21 8.50
CA SER A 83 -5.59 11.62 8.21
C SER A 83 -4.29 11.88 7.43
N VAL A 84 -3.23 11.12 7.73
CA VAL A 84 -1.96 11.24 6.99
C VAL A 84 -2.11 10.75 5.55
N TRP A 85 -2.77 9.60 5.34
CA TRP A 85 -3.01 9.07 3.99
C TRP A 85 -3.92 9.97 3.16
N GLU A 86 -4.99 10.50 3.74
CA GLU A 86 -5.88 11.46 3.05
C GLU A 86 -5.12 12.72 2.63
N SER A 87 -4.29 13.25 3.53
CA SER A 87 -3.46 14.42 3.23
C SER A 87 -2.47 14.12 2.09
N ALA A 88 -1.83 12.95 2.10
CA ALA A 88 -0.93 12.53 1.03
C ALA A 88 -1.66 12.38 -0.32
N VAL A 89 -2.82 11.71 -0.33
CA VAL A 89 -3.65 11.56 -1.54
C VAL A 89 -4.12 12.92 -2.05
N PHE A 90 -4.49 13.83 -1.17
CA PHE A 90 -4.87 15.19 -1.54
C PHE A 90 -3.72 15.93 -2.23
N VAL A 91 -2.53 15.95 -1.62
CA VAL A 91 -1.35 16.62 -2.19
C VAL A 91 -0.96 15.98 -3.53
N LEU A 92 -0.94 14.65 -3.61
CA LEU A 92 -0.61 13.93 -4.85
C LEU A 92 -1.61 14.25 -5.98
N ASN A 93 -2.91 14.30 -5.68
CA ASN A 93 -3.91 14.69 -6.66
C ASN A 93 -3.74 16.15 -7.10
N LEU A 94 -3.56 17.07 -6.16
CA LEU A 94 -3.33 18.48 -6.46
C LEU A 94 -2.12 18.64 -7.40
N LEU A 95 -1.00 17.97 -7.09
CA LEU A 95 0.18 17.98 -7.93
C LEU A 95 -0.09 17.39 -9.31
N ALA A 96 -0.81 16.27 -9.40
CA ALA A 96 -1.16 15.66 -10.68
C ALA A 96 -1.99 16.62 -11.57
N PHE A 97 -2.97 17.31 -10.99
CA PHE A 97 -3.78 18.29 -11.74
C PHE A 97 -2.96 19.49 -12.18
N VAL A 98 -2.12 20.04 -11.30
CA VAL A 98 -1.23 21.16 -11.65
C VAL A 98 -0.29 20.76 -12.77
N LEU A 99 0.35 19.59 -12.69
CA LEU A 99 1.28 19.11 -13.71
C LEU A 99 0.60 18.78 -15.04
N MET A 100 -0.63 18.27 -15.05
CA MET A 100 -1.40 18.05 -16.27
C MET A 100 -1.89 19.35 -16.93
N GLY A 101 -2.08 20.41 -16.14
CA GLY A 101 -2.53 21.71 -16.61
C GLY A 101 -1.40 22.66 -17.05
N LEU A 102 -0.14 22.31 -16.78
CA LEU A 102 1.07 23.00 -17.24
C LEU A 102 1.48 22.49 -18.63
#